data_AF-A0A2E7VIG6-F1
#
_entry.id   AF-A0A2E7VIG6-F1
#
_cell.length_a   1.000
_cell.length_b   1.000
_cell.length_c   1.000
_cell.angle_alpha   90.00
_cell.angle_beta   90.00
_cell.angle_gamma   90.00
#
_symmetry.space_group_name_H-M   'P 1'
#
loop_
_entity.id
_entity.type
_entity.pdbx_description
1 polymer ?
#
loop_
_entity_poly.entity_id
_entity_poly.type
_entity_poly.pdbx_seq_one_letter_code
_entity_poly.pdbx_strand_id
1 'polypeptide(L)'
;MEFGTRRGMPPVWPFKKKKPVDTVIDEAPPAPVVYKRGEDPNARPAVEADSGAYKDALALFGGGSSEVQAATDQSVRYDGATASTESVQPATEEQPPLASPSLPASTHTWVHHTDGYHYKRLEDGSFEPTPHVKRDDGTYAPYS
;
A
#
# COMPACT_ATOMS: atom_id res chain seq x y z
N MET A 1 19.23 26.79 -51.16
CA MET A 1 18.87 26.32 -49.80
C MET A 1 19.45 24.92 -49.63
N GLU A 2 20.62 24.79 -49.02
CA GLU A 2 21.16 23.48 -48.63
C GLU A 2 21.80 23.65 -47.24
N PHE A 3 21.10 23.19 -46.21
CA PHE A 3 21.67 23.08 -44.86
C PHE A 3 22.15 21.65 -44.68
N GLY A 4 23.49 21.51 -44.60
CA GLY A 4 24.18 20.25 -44.38
C GLY A 4 23.73 19.55 -43.09
N THR A 5 23.60 18.23 -43.20
CA THR A 5 23.19 17.30 -42.15
C THR A 5 24.24 17.29 -41.02
N ARG A 6 23.97 18.00 -39.91
CA ARG A 6 24.71 17.74 -38.68
C ARG A 6 24.30 16.36 -38.17
N ARG A 7 25.24 15.41 -38.13
CA ARG A 7 25.13 14.17 -37.33
C ARG A 7 24.81 14.60 -35.90
N GLY A 8 23.53 14.55 -35.52
CA GLY A 8 23.10 14.84 -34.16
C GLY A 8 23.70 13.79 -33.23
N MET A 9 24.67 14.18 -32.41
CA MET A 9 25.07 13.32 -31.30
C MET A 9 23.86 13.13 -30.39
N PRO A 10 23.55 11.90 -29.95
CA PRO A 10 22.47 11.68 -29.02
C PRO A 10 22.75 12.44 -27.71
N PRO A 11 21.71 12.94 -27.03
CA PRO A 11 21.87 13.66 -25.77
C PRO A 11 22.60 12.77 -24.75
N VAL A 12 23.62 13.33 -24.09
CA VAL A 12 24.37 12.64 -23.04
C VAL A 12 23.50 12.60 -21.78
N TRP A 13 22.78 11.51 -21.57
CA TRP A 13 22.11 11.25 -20.31
C TRP A 13 23.13 10.92 -19.21
N PRO A 14 23.04 11.51 -17.99
CA PRO A 14 23.98 11.24 -16.89
C PRO A 14 23.79 9.86 -16.26
N PHE A 15 22.85 9.06 -16.77
CA PHE A 15 22.71 7.66 -16.43
C PHE A 15 23.76 6.85 -17.21
N LYS A 16 24.98 6.78 -16.67
CA LYS A 16 25.91 5.70 -17.06
C LYS A 16 25.13 4.40 -16.91
N LYS A 17 25.02 3.61 -17.99
CA LYS A 17 24.51 2.23 -17.95
C LYS A 17 25.34 1.46 -16.92
N LYS A 18 24.83 1.31 -15.70
CA LYS A 18 25.44 0.45 -14.68
C LYS A 18 25.30 -0.98 -15.19
N LYS A 19 26.36 -1.77 -15.03
CA LYS A 19 26.33 -3.22 -15.26
C LYS A 19 25.18 -3.78 -14.42
N PRO A 20 24.35 -4.69 -14.96
CA PRO A 20 23.36 -5.37 -14.13
C PRO A 20 24.12 -6.01 -12.97
N VAL A 21 23.71 -5.65 -11.76
CA VAL A 21 24.05 -6.42 -10.57
C VAL A 21 23.35 -7.76 -10.80
N ASP A 22 24.14 -8.79 -11.09
CA ASP A 22 23.69 -10.18 -11.01
C ASP A 22 23.41 -10.46 -9.53
N THR A 23 22.21 -10.09 -9.08
CA THR A 23 21.63 -10.66 -7.88
C THR A 23 21.49 -12.14 -8.21
N VAL A 24 22.43 -12.94 -7.71
CA VAL A 24 22.38 -14.41 -7.78
C VAL A 24 21.19 -14.85 -6.93
N ILE A 25 20.01 -14.72 -7.51
CA ILE A 25 18.84 -15.49 -7.12
C ILE A 25 19.09 -16.82 -7.83
N ASP A 26 19.35 -17.87 -7.06
CA ASP A 26 19.50 -19.25 -7.55
C ASP A 26 18.13 -19.81 -7.95
N GLU A 27 17.41 -19.06 -8.77
CA GLU A 27 16.12 -19.44 -9.33
C GLU A 27 16.36 -19.70 -10.81
N ALA A 28 16.22 -20.96 -11.18
CA ALA A 28 16.40 -21.39 -12.56
C ALA A 28 15.45 -20.60 -13.46
N PRO A 29 15.93 -20.10 -14.63
CA PRO A 29 15.08 -19.35 -15.54
C PRO A 29 13.87 -20.20 -15.96
N PRO A 30 12.67 -19.61 -16.05
CA PRO A 30 11.46 -20.35 -16.39
C PRO A 30 11.59 -20.94 -17.80
N ALA A 31 11.05 -22.15 -17.98
CA ALA A 31 11.08 -22.84 -19.27
C ALA A 31 10.37 -22.00 -20.36
N PRO A 32 10.91 -21.96 -21.59
CA PRO A 32 10.30 -21.21 -22.69
C PRO A 32 8.93 -21.78 -23.06
N VAL A 33 7.93 -20.90 -23.20
CA VAL A 33 6.58 -21.29 -23.62
C VAL A 33 6.58 -21.55 -25.13
N VAL A 34 6.44 -22.82 -25.54
CA VAL A 34 6.35 -23.23 -26.94
C VAL A 34 4.90 -23.55 -27.29
N TYR A 35 4.30 -22.76 -28.18
CA TYR A 35 2.94 -23.01 -28.67
C TYR A 35 2.95 -24.14 -29.72
N LYS A 36 2.26 -25.25 -29.42
CA LYS A 36 1.98 -26.32 -30.38
C LYS A 36 0.59 -26.14 -30.97
N ARG A 37 0.47 -26.24 -32.30
CA ARG A 37 -0.82 -26.11 -32.99
C ARG A 37 -1.71 -27.30 -32.62
N GLY A 38 -2.81 -27.04 -31.91
CA GLY A 38 -3.78 -28.06 -31.45
C GLY A 38 -3.81 -28.29 -29.94
N GLU A 39 -2.92 -27.66 -29.17
CA GLU A 39 -2.92 -27.69 -27.71
C GLU A 39 -3.73 -26.50 -27.16
N ASP A 40 -4.52 -26.72 -26.10
CA ASP A 40 -5.30 -25.65 -25.47
C ASP A 40 -4.34 -24.65 -24.80
N PRO A 41 -4.30 -23.37 -25.24
CA PRO A 41 -3.41 -22.37 -24.65
C PRO A 41 -3.74 -22.04 -23.19
N ASN A 42 -4.89 -22.50 -22.68
CA ASN A 42 -5.33 -22.30 -21.31
C ASN A 42 -5.17 -23.57 -20.44
N ALA A 43 -4.67 -24.67 -21.01
CA ALA A 43 -4.34 -25.86 -20.26
C ALA A 43 -3.15 -25.55 -19.33
N ARG A 44 -3.44 -25.42 -18.03
CA ARG A 44 -2.42 -25.24 -17.01
C ARG A 44 -1.91 -26.63 -16.58
N PRO A 45 -0.59 -26.85 -16.50
CA PRO A 45 -0.09 -28.07 -15.87
C PRO A 45 -0.61 -28.15 -14.43
N ALA A 46 -0.84 -29.38 -13.95
CA ALA A 46 -1.19 -29.60 -12.55
C ALA A 46 -0.07 -29.02 -11.67
N VAL A 47 -0.43 -28.10 -10.78
CA VAL A 47 0.51 -27.53 -9.82
C VAL A 47 0.72 -28.58 -8.73
N GLU A 48 1.91 -29.18 -8.69
CA GLU A 48 2.34 -29.99 -7.56
C GLU A 48 2.57 -29.05 -6.38
N ALA A 49 1.70 -29.15 -5.37
CA ALA A 49 1.85 -28.37 -4.15
C ALA A 49 2.99 -28.95 -3.32
N ASP A 50 4.13 -28.26 -3.25
CA ASP A 50 5.21 -28.63 -2.34
C ASP A 50 4.76 -28.39 -0.88
N SER A 51 4.28 -29.46 -0.26
CA SER A 51 3.86 -29.47 1.14
C SER A 51 4.97 -29.05 2.12
N GLY A 52 6.24 -29.27 1.78
CA GLY A 52 7.38 -28.84 2.59
C GLY A 52 7.52 -27.33 2.57
N ALA A 53 7.56 -26.74 1.37
CA ALA A 53 7.61 -25.29 1.19
C ALA A 53 6.39 -24.58 1.81
N TYR A 54 5.20 -25.18 1.70
CA TYR A 54 4.00 -24.67 2.36
C TYR A 54 4.15 -24.65 3.90
N LYS A 55 4.67 -25.72 4.49
CA LYS A 55 4.86 -25.83 5.95
C LYS A 55 5.93 -24.86 6.46
N ASP A 56 7.01 -24.68 5.72
CA ASP A 56 8.07 -23.71 6.05
C ASP A 56 7.54 -22.27 5.96
N ALA A 57 6.72 -21.95 4.95
CA ALA A 57 6.07 -20.65 4.86
C ALA A 57 5.10 -20.40 6.02
N LEU A 58 4.35 -21.42 6.45
CA LEU A 58 3.50 -21.33 7.64
C LEU A 58 4.33 -21.11 8.92
N ALA A 59 5.52 -21.69 9.02
CA ALA A 59 6.42 -21.47 10.16
C ALA A 59 7.07 -20.07 10.13
N LEU A 60 7.38 -19.55 8.95
CA LEU A 60 8.02 -18.24 8.75
C LEU A 60 7.03 -17.07 8.93
N PHE A 61 5.81 -17.22 8.40
CA PHE A 61 4.80 -16.15 8.36
C PHE A 61 3.63 -16.37 9.33
N GLY A 62 3.36 -17.60 9.75
CA GLY A 62 2.38 -17.88 10.79
C GLY A 62 3.00 -17.63 12.17
N GLY A 63 2.28 -16.97 13.07
CA GLY A 63 2.72 -16.63 14.42
C GLY A 63 2.92 -17.82 15.38
N GLY A 64 3.38 -18.98 14.86
CA GLY A 64 3.62 -20.21 15.61
C GLY A 64 2.41 -21.13 15.77
N SER A 65 1.22 -20.75 15.31
CA SER A 65 0.01 -21.60 15.37
C SER A 65 -0.19 -22.37 14.05
N SER A 66 -0.31 -23.70 14.15
CA SER A 66 -0.52 -24.60 13.00
C SER A 66 -1.93 -24.54 12.39
N GLU A 67 -2.79 -23.66 12.87
CA GLU A 67 -4.19 -23.55 12.46
C GLU A 67 -4.50 -22.11 12.06
N VAL A 68 -5.08 -21.94 10.87
CA VAL A 68 -5.63 -20.65 10.41
C VAL A 68 -7.13 -20.66 10.70
N GLN A 69 -7.55 -19.88 11.70
CA GLN A 69 -8.97 -19.67 11.96
C GLN A 69 -9.57 -18.83 10.83
N ALA A 70 -10.60 -19.36 10.17
CA ALA A 70 -11.33 -18.60 9.17
C ALA A 70 -11.97 -17.37 9.84
N ALA A 71 -11.85 -16.20 9.21
CA ALA A 71 -12.46 -14.97 9.71
C ALA A 71 -13.98 -15.19 9.86
N THR A 72 -14.50 -14.92 11.06
CA THR A 72 -15.94 -14.96 11.33
C THR A 72 -16.66 -13.96 10.43
N ASP A 73 -17.68 -14.43 9.72
CA ASP A 73 -18.54 -13.61 8.88
C ASP A 73 -19.12 -12.43 9.67
N GLN A 74 -18.61 -11.24 9.39
CA GLN A 74 -19.09 -9.99 10.00
C GLN A 74 -20.33 -9.44 9.28
N SER A 75 -20.77 -10.06 8.17
CA SER A 75 -21.87 -9.52 7.36
C SER A 75 -23.20 -9.47 8.12
N VAL A 76 -23.45 -10.40 9.04
CA VAL A 76 -24.63 -10.41 9.93
C VAL A 76 -24.63 -9.23 10.92
N ARG A 77 -23.47 -8.65 11.22
CA ARG A 77 -23.33 -7.53 12.16
C ARG A 77 -23.39 -6.16 11.49
N TYR A 78 -23.40 -6.12 10.16
CA TYR A 78 -23.47 -4.88 9.40
C TYR A 78 -24.93 -4.48 9.16
N ASP A 79 -25.54 -3.85 10.16
CA ASP A 79 -26.79 -3.09 10.00
C ASP A 79 -26.41 -1.74 9.41
N GLY A 80 -26.62 -1.57 8.10
CA GLY A 80 -25.97 -0.55 7.29
C GLY A 80 -25.93 0.84 7.94
N ALA A 81 -24.73 1.43 8.01
CA ALA A 81 -24.59 2.85 8.29
C ALA A 81 -25.22 3.65 7.15
N THR A 82 -26.53 3.89 7.21
CA THR A 82 -27.13 5.03 6.51
C THR A 82 -26.65 6.26 7.26
N ALA A 83 -25.49 6.80 6.85
CA ALA A 83 -25.24 8.20 7.05
C ALA A 83 -26.39 8.92 6.35
N SER A 84 -27.45 9.21 7.11
CA SER A 84 -28.35 10.30 6.78
C SER A 84 -27.44 11.50 6.65
N THR A 85 -27.12 11.85 5.41
CA THR A 85 -26.63 13.16 5.05
C THR A 85 -27.73 14.13 5.44
N GLU A 86 -27.79 14.46 6.72
CA GLU A 86 -28.53 15.60 7.20
C GLU A 86 -27.78 16.80 6.65
N SER A 87 -28.40 17.39 5.65
CA SER A 87 -28.04 18.64 5.03
C SER A 87 -27.90 19.73 6.10
N VAL A 88 -26.68 19.90 6.61
CA VAL A 88 -26.29 21.11 7.35
C VAL A 88 -25.75 22.10 6.35
N GLN A 89 -26.46 23.23 6.29
CA GLN A 89 -26.22 24.39 5.44
C GLN A 89 -24.79 24.95 5.59
N PRO A 90 -24.24 25.60 4.55
CA PRO A 90 -22.97 26.31 4.68
C PRO A 90 -23.21 27.62 5.45
N ALA A 91 -22.70 27.70 6.67
CA ALA A 91 -22.54 28.97 7.38
C ALA A 91 -21.10 29.43 7.23
N THR A 92 -20.98 30.43 6.37
CA THR A 92 -19.83 31.26 6.05
C THR A 92 -19.28 32.03 7.26
N GLU A 93 -17.96 32.25 7.22
CA GLU A 93 -17.15 33.36 7.77
C GLU A 93 -16.63 33.38 9.22
N GLU A 94 -15.29 33.56 9.24
CA GLU A 94 -14.50 34.51 10.05
C GLU A 94 -14.02 34.15 11.48
N GLN A 95 -12.72 33.82 11.50
CA GLN A 95 -11.65 34.54 12.22
C GLN A 95 -11.05 33.87 13.49
N PRO A 96 -9.70 33.84 13.63
CA PRO A 96 -8.99 33.13 14.71
C PRO A 96 -8.87 34.01 15.97
N PRO A 97 -8.60 33.43 17.17
CA PRO A 97 -7.20 33.38 17.63
C PRO A 97 -6.83 32.19 18.54
N LEU A 98 -5.55 31.80 18.44
CA LEU A 98 -4.65 31.41 19.53
C LEU A 98 -5.26 30.71 20.76
N ALA A 99 -5.16 29.38 20.83
CA ALA A 99 -4.81 28.68 22.06
C ALA A 99 -4.48 27.21 21.78
N SER A 100 -3.20 26.85 21.89
CA SER A 100 -2.91 25.60 22.60
C SER A 100 -3.46 25.76 24.02
N PRO A 101 -4.27 24.81 24.47
CA PRO A 101 -3.83 24.05 25.63
C PRO A 101 -4.07 22.56 25.39
N SER A 102 -2.99 21.80 25.54
CA SER A 102 -2.99 20.40 25.94
C SER A 102 -4.18 20.07 26.87
N LEU A 103 -5.23 19.40 26.39
CA LEU A 103 -6.30 18.78 27.18
C LEU A 103 -7.07 17.73 26.34
N PRO A 104 -7.57 16.64 26.97
CA PRO A 104 -6.86 15.71 27.84
C PRO A 104 -6.08 14.70 26.98
N ALA A 105 -5.26 13.86 27.60
CA ALA A 105 -4.75 12.65 26.97
C ALA A 105 -5.92 11.69 26.62
N SER A 106 -6.72 12.03 25.61
CA SER A 106 -7.47 11.04 24.86
C SER A 106 -6.40 10.09 24.32
N THR A 107 -6.47 8.83 24.72
CA THR A 107 -5.44 7.84 24.40
C THR A 107 -5.55 7.48 22.92
N HIS A 108 -5.24 8.43 22.05
CA HIS A 108 -5.24 8.20 20.63
C HIS A 108 -3.95 7.47 20.23
N THR A 109 -4.08 6.56 19.28
CA THR A 109 -2.94 5.93 18.64
C THR A 109 -2.78 6.50 17.25
N TRP A 110 -1.56 6.91 16.90
CA TRP A 110 -1.24 7.30 15.54
C TRP A 110 -1.07 6.05 14.67
N VAL A 111 -1.88 5.94 13.62
CA VAL A 111 -1.82 4.82 12.67
C VAL A 111 -1.36 5.36 11.33
N HIS A 112 -0.26 4.81 10.81
CA HIS A 112 0.22 5.10 9.46
C HIS A 112 -0.60 4.32 8.43
N HIS A 113 -1.05 5.00 7.38
CA HIS A 113 -1.81 4.41 6.27
C HIS A 113 -0.98 4.31 4.99
N THR A 114 -1.48 3.61 3.98
CA THR A 114 -0.75 3.38 2.70
C THR A 114 -0.66 4.61 1.81
N ASP A 115 -1.43 5.65 2.11
CA ASP A 115 -1.44 6.95 1.42
C ASP A 115 -0.32 7.90 1.88
N GLY A 116 0.47 7.50 2.88
CA GLY A 116 1.58 8.30 3.44
C GLY A 116 1.15 9.25 4.56
N TYR A 117 -0.12 9.24 4.96
CA TYR A 117 -0.62 10.02 6.08
C TYR A 117 -0.77 9.17 7.35
N HIS A 118 -0.89 9.87 8.46
CA HIS A 118 -1.21 9.31 9.76
C HIS A 118 -2.58 9.79 10.19
N TYR A 119 -3.36 8.87 10.74
CA TYR A 119 -4.69 9.13 11.27
C TYR A 119 -4.69 8.90 12.78
N LYS A 120 -5.45 9.73 13.50
CA LYS A 120 -5.66 9.54 14.94
C LYS A 120 -6.76 8.52 15.14
N ARG A 121 -6.42 7.37 15.71
CA ARG A 121 -7.38 6.35 16.14
C ARG A 121 -7.76 6.61 17.60
N LEU A 122 -9.04 6.78 17.87
CA LEU A 122 -9.63 7.03 19.18
C LEU A 122 -9.83 5.70 19.96
N GLU A 123 -10.24 5.78 21.22
CA GLU A 123 -10.46 4.61 22.10
C GLU A 123 -11.64 3.73 21.65
N ASP A 124 -12.61 4.31 20.95
CA ASP A 124 -13.75 3.61 20.33
C ASP A 124 -13.36 2.85 19.05
N GLY A 125 -12.10 2.96 18.61
CA GLY A 125 -11.60 2.39 17.35
C GLY A 125 -11.93 3.24 16.13
N SER A 126 -12.64 4.36 16.29
CA SER A 126 -12.94 5.32 15.24
C SER A 126 -11.69 6.12 14.85
N PHE A 127 -11.69 6.66 13.63
CA PHE A 127 -10.61 7.46 13.10
C PHE A 127 -11.07 8.90 12.86
N GLU A 128 -10.23 9.87 13.21
CA GLU A 128 -10.42 11.24 12.75
C GLU A 128 -10.22 11.31 11.24
N PRO A 129 -11.11 11.96 10.47
CA PRO A 129 -11.00 12.06 9.01
C PRO A 129 -9.88 13.01 8.58
N THR A 130 -9.28 13.77 9.50
CA THR A 130 -8.21 14.71 9.21
C THR A 130 -6.87 13.98 9.02
N PRO A 131 -6.29 14.01 7.81
CA PRO A 131 -4.96 13.44 7.56
C PRO A 131 -3.88 14.25 8.27
N HIS A 132 -2.85 13.59 8.80
CA HIS A 132 -1.68 14.24 9.40
C HIS A 132 -0.37 13.73 8.80
N VAL A 133 0.64 14.59 8.75
CA VAL A 133 2.02 14.25 8.33
C VAL A 133 2.92 14.24 9.55
N LYS A 134 3.80 13.24 9.64
CA LYS A 134 4.84 13.17 10.66
C LYS A 134 6.02 14.04 10.24
N ARG A 135 6.37 15.04 11.06
CA ARG A 135 7.56 15.87 10.87
C ARG A 135 8.83 15.17 11.36
N ASP A 136 9.99 15.70 10.98
CA ASP A 136 11.29 15.22 11.44
C ASP A 136 11.44 15.28 12.97
N ASP A 137 10.77 16.23 13.63
CA ASP A 137 10.69 16.35 15.09
C ASP A 137 9.81 15.27 15.75
N GLY A 138 9.26 14.33 14.99
CA GLY A 138 8.35 13.29 15.47
C GLY A 138 6.93 13.78 15.79
N THR A 139 6.65 15.07 15.59
CA THR A 139 5.34 15.68 15.81
C THR A 139 4.44 15.48 14.59
N TYR A 140 3.14 15.36 14.81
CA TYR A 140 2.12 15.23 13.77
C TYR A 140 1.46 16.58 13.48
N ALA A 141 1.38 16.98 12.21
CA ALA A 141 0.70 18.19 11.77
C ALA A 141 -0.37 17.85 10.73
N PRO A 142 -1.56 18.47 10.76
CA PRO A 142 -2.60 18.21 9.76
C PRO A 142 -2.08 18.54 8.36
N TYR A 143 -2.40 17.67 7.39
CA TYR A 143 -2.16 17.96 5.98
C TYR A 143 -3.20 18.99 5.53
N SER A 144 -2.72 20.17 5.15
CA SER A 144 -3.48 21.29 4.60
C SER A 144 -3.14 21.47 3.13
#